data_AF-A0A2H5Q590-F1
#
_entry.id   AF-A0A2H5Q590-F1
#
_cell.length_a   1.000
_cell.length_b   1.000
_cell.length_c   1.000
_cell.angle_alpha   90.00
_cell.angle_beta   90.00
_cell.angle_gamma   90.00
#
_symmetry.space_group_name_H-M   'P 1'
#
loop_
_entity.id
_entity.type
_entity.pdbx_description
1 polymer ?
#
loop_
_entity_poly.entity_id
_entity_poly.type
_entity_poly.pdbx_seq_one_letter_code
_entity_poly.pdbx_strand_id
1 'polypeptide(L)'
;MEKIAIQVLFCYFFVVLLLLSGTAISQEVDDEIEFNYEEGGENGPSKWGELHSKWSACKNGRMQSPIDLLNERVQVVSHLGRLKRSYKPSNATLKNRGHDMMLQWEGGAGTLRINGIEYVLQQCHWHSPSEHTINGQRFALEAHMVHVSQDGKIAVVGIMYKIGRSDSFLESISDHLTQVAGSNERETVVGVIDPRGIKIGSRKYYRYIGSLTIPPCTENVLWTIVRKVRTVTREQVRSLRVAVHDESDTNARPQQPINLRIVKSYRPDDENQNP
;
A
#
# COMPACT_ATOMS: atom_id res chain seq x y z
N MET A 1 -17.83 8.27 53.97
CA MET A 1 -18.53 8.23 52.66
C MET A 1 -17.78 8.99 51.57
N GLU A 2 -17.09 10.09 51.86
CA GLU A 2 -16.30 10.86 50.85
C GLU A 2 -15.18 10.07 50.15
N LYS A 3 -14.42 9.21 50.87
CA LYS A 3 -13.30 8.47 50.25
C LYS A 3 -13.72 7.47 49.17
N ILE A 4 -14.92 6.90 49.29
CA ILE A 4 -15.48 5.96 48.31
C ILE A 4 -15.94 6.72 47.05
N ALA A 5 -16.53 7.91 47.21
CA ALA A 5 -16.97 8.73 46.10
C ALA A 5 -15.80 9.18 45.18
N ILE A 6 -14.63 9.48 45.76
CA ILE A 6 -13.43 9.88 45.01
C ILE A 6 -12.83 8.70 44.22
N GLN A 7 -12.83 7.49 44.80
CA GLN A 7 -12.34 6.29 44.10
C GLN A 7 -13.26 5.87 42.95
N VAL A 8 -14.58 6.03 43.11
CA VAL A 8 -15.55 5.76 42.04
C VAL A 8 -15.40 6.78 40.90
N LEU A 9 -15.17 8.07 41.21
CA LEU A 9 -14.92 9.09 40.19
C LEU A 9 -13.64 8.83 39.39
N PHE A 10 -12.56 8.42 40.06
CA PHE A 10 -11.28 8.08 39.40
C PHE A 10 -11.41 6.85 38.50
N CYS A 11 -12.17 5.82 38.92
CA CYS A 11 -12.43 4.65 38.09
C CYS A 11 -13.26 5.01 36.85
N TYR A 12 -14.27 5.87 37.01
CA TYR A 12 -15.10 6.32 35.89
C TYR A 12 -14.29 7.15 34.88
N PHE A 13 -13.39 8.02 35.36
CA PHE A 13 -12.51 8.81 34.49
C PHE A 13 -11.53 7.92 33.71
N PHE A 14 -10.98 6.87 34.34
CA PHE A 14 -10.09 5.90 33.67
C PHE A 14 -10.82 5.04 32.63
N VAL A 15 -12.06 4.61 32.92
CA VAL A 15 -12.88 3.82 31.98
C VAL A 15 -13.32 4.68 30.80
N VAL A 16 -13.64 5.96 31.00
CA VAL A 16 -13.97 6.88 29.90
C VAL A 16 -12.74 7.22 29.04
N LEU A 17 -11.54 7.34 29.63
CA LEU A 17 -10.30 7.52 28.87
C LEU A 17 -9.95 6.30 28.00
N LEU A 18 -10.23 5.08 28.48
CA LEU A 18 -10.06 3.83 27.72
C LEU A 18 -11.12 3.66 26.61
N LEU A 19 -12.31 4.26 26.75
CA LEU A 19 -13.35 4.25 25.73
C LEU A 19 -13.15 5.36 24.67
N LEU A 20 -12.37 6.39 24.97
CA LEU A 20 -12.00 7.46 24.02
C LEU A 20 -10.67 7.19 23.29
N SER A 21 -9.89 6.21 23.71
CA SER A 21 -8.85 5.63 22.86
C SER A 21 -9.50 4.73 21.81
N GLY A 22 -10.20 5.34 20.85
CA GLY A 22 -10.47 4.68 19.59
C GLY A 22 -9.13 4.14 19.10
N THR A 23 -9.03 2.83 18.86
CA THR A 23 -7.87 2.25 18.21
C THR A 23 -7.77 2.95 16.86
N ALA A 24 -6.90 3.95 16.75
CA ALA A 24 -6.57 4.56 15.47
C ALA A 24 -5.96 3.43 14.64
N ILE A 25 -6.79 2.82 13.80
CA ILE A 25 -6.32 1.91 12.77
C ILE A 25 -5.42 2.77 11.91
N SER A 26 -4.12 2.50 11.98
CA SER A 26 -3.19 3.23 11.12
C SER A 26 -3.51 2.83 9.69
N GLN A 27 -4.00 3.81 8.93
CA GLN A 27 -4.28 3.69 7.52
C GLN A 27 -3.55 4.84 6.83
N GLU A 28 -3.27 4.62 5.55
CA GLU A 28 -2.90 5.71 4.64
C GLU A 28 -3.90 6.86 4.74
N VAL A 29 -3.43 8.08 4.50
CA VAL A 29 -4.34 9.23 4.43
C VAL A 29 -5.23 9.11 3.18
N ASP A 30 -6.50 9.44 3.33
CA ASP A 30 -7.47 9.42 2.23
C ASP A 30 -7.39 10.70 1.36
N ASP A 31 -6.88 11.80 1.93
CA ASP A 31 -6.59 13.06 1.23
C ASP A 31 -5.08 13.34 1.33
N GLU A 32 -4.42 13.44 0.19
CA GLU A 32 -2.97 13.61 0.10
C GLU A 32 -2.55 15.06 -0.22
N ILE A 33 -3.46 16.03 -0.28
CA ILE A 33 -3.17 17.42 -0.71
C ILE A 33 -2.19 18.17 0.21
N GLU A 34 -2.12 17.79 1.48
CA GLU A 34 -1.26 18.46 2.46
C GLU A 34 0.24 18.21 2.25
N PHE A 35 0.61 17.20 1.47
CA PHE A 35 2.00 16.90 1.12
C PHE A 35 2.17 16.84 -0.40
N ASN A 36 3.40 16.79 -0.90
CA ASN A 36 3.66 16.55 -2.32
C ASN A 36 4.92 15.67 -2.50
N TYR A 37 5.33 15.47 -3.76
CA TYR A 37 6.48 14.66 -4.12
C TYR A 37 7.63 15.48 -4.71
N GLU A 38 7.59 16.81 -4.58
CA GLU A 38 8.63 17.69 -5.07
C GLU A 38 9.94 17.50 -4.26
N GLU A 39 11.03 17.23 -4.96
CA GLU A 39 12.32 17.04 -4.31
C GLU A 39 12.85 18.37 -3.77
N GLY A 40 13.06 18.45 -2.46
CA GLY A 40 13.54 19.68 -1.80
C GLY A 40 12.45 20.73 -1.52
N GLY A 41 11.21 20.50 -1.96
CA GLY A 41 10.06 21.36 -1.64
C GLY A 41 9.68 21.32 -0.16
N GLU A 42 9.01 22.38 0.33
CA GLU A 42 8.60 22.51 1.74
C GLU A 42 7.66 21.38 2.19
N ASN A 43 6.81 20.90 1.27
CA ASN A 43 5.86 19.81 1.51
C ASN A 43 6.34 18.47 0.92
N GLY A 44 7.60 18.40 0.49
CA GLY A 44 8.17 17.25 -0.20
C GLY A 44 8.56 16.09 0.72
N PRO A 45 8.95 14.92 0.15
CA PRO A 45 9.17 13.69 0.91
C PRO A 45 10.23 13.77 2.03
N SER A 46 11.23 14.64 1.88
CA SER A 46 12.26 14.86 2.91
C SER A 46 11.73 15.61 4.14
N LYS A 47 10.61 16.33 4.01
CA LYS A 47 10.01 17.17 5.05
C LYS A 47 8.67 16.66 5.58
N TRP A 48 8.09 15.59 5.00
CA TRP A 48 6.81 15.03 5.47
C TRP A 48 6.71 14.83 6.99
N GLY A 49 7.77 14.37 7.64
CA GLY A 49 7.76 14.15 9.09
C GLY A 49 7.80 15.42 9.95
N GLU A 50 7.93 16.60 9.33
CA GLU A 50 7.95 17.91 9.96
C GLU A 50 6.61 18.65 9.78
N LEU A 51 5.80 18.26 8.79
CA LEU A 51 4.51 18.90 8.47
C LEU A 51 3.47 18.70 9.57
N HIS A 52 3.44 17.51 10.19
CA HIS A 52 2.53 17.20 11.28
C HIS A 52 3.15 16.23 12.29
N SER A 53 2.84 16.39 13.58
CA SER A 53 3.38 15.55 14.66
C SER A 53 3.08 14.05 14.48
N LYS A 54 1.88 13.72 13.99
CA LYS A 54 1.45 12.35 13.63
C LYS A 54 2.25 11.73 12.48
N TRP A 55 2.98 12.53 11.69
CA TRP A 55 3.78 12.07 10.55
C TRP A 55 5.26 11.91 10.90
N SER A 56 5.64 12.12 12.17
CA SER A 56 7.02 12.03 12.65
C SER A 56 7.74 10.72 12.30
N ALA A 57 7.02 9.62 12.09
CA ALA A 57 7.59 8.35 11.62
C ALA A 57 8.21 8.47 10.21
N CYS A 58 7.72 9.36 9.36
CA CYS A 58 8.30 9.63 8.05
C CYS A 58 9.76 10.12 8.14
N LYS A 59 10.12 10.81 9.22
CA LYS A 59 11.47 11.33 9.48
C LYS A 59 12.29 10.43 10.39
N ASN A 60 11.68 9.90 11.45
CA ASN A 60 12.40 9.22 12.53
C ASN A 60 12.36 7.68 12.42
N GLY A 61 11.52 7.13 11.54
CA GLY A 61 11.36 5.70 11.33
C GLY A 61 12.64 5.05 10.81
N ARG A 62 12.88 3.80 11.23
CA ARG A 62 14.04 2.98 10.82
C ARG A 62 13.67 1.77 9.97
N MET A 63 12.38 1.52 9.81
CA MET A 63 11.81 0.46 8.98
C MET A 63 10.98 1.06 7.84
N GLN A 64 11.42 2.21 7.31
CA GLN A 64 10.69 2.93 6.27
C GLN A 64 10.72 2.22 4.90
N SER A 65 9.66 2.39 4.14
CA SER A 65 9.49 1.92 2.75
C SER A 65 9.35 3.13 1.82
N PRO A 66 9.68 3.00 0.51
CA PRO A 66 10.14 1.80 -0.18
C PRO A 66 11.63 1.50 0.02
N ILE A 67 12.10 0.31 -0.38
CA ILE A 67 13.52 -0.08 -0.37
C ILE A 67 13.96 -0.68 -1.70
N ASP A 68 15.27 -0.74 -1.93
CA ASP A 68 15.84 -1.55 -3.01
C ASP A 68 15.92 -3.03 -2.64
N LEU A 69 15.43 -3.89 -3.52
CA LEU A 69 15.36 -5.34 -3.34
C LEU A 69 16.55 -5.99 -4.04
N LEU A 70 17.68 -6.07 -3.33
CA LEU A 70 18.94 -6.58 -3.86
C LEU A 70 19.02 -8.09 -3.77
N ASN A 71 19.10 -8.76 -4.91
CA ASN A 71 19.20 -10.21 -5.02
C ASN A 71 20.37 -10.82 -4.21
N GLU A 72 21.45 -10.07 -4.00
CA GLU A 72 22.64 -10.51 -3.27
C GLU A 72 22.44 -10.46 -1.74
N ARG A 73 21.53 -9.61 -1.25
CA ARG A 73 21.29 -9.40 0.19
C ARG A 73 20.05 -10.13 0.72
N VAL A 74 19.33 -10.85 -0.15
CA VAL A 74 18.11 -11.55 0.26
C VAL A 74 18.39 -12.94 0.83
N GLN A 75 17.68 -13.28 1.91
CA GLN A 75 17.64 -14.64 2.43
C GLN A 75 16.66 -15.46 1.59
N VAL A 76 17.15 -16.40 0.78
CA VAL A 76 16.30 -17.32 0.03
C VAL A 76 15.67 -18.34 0.97
N VAL A 77 14.34 -18.50 0.91
CA VAL A 77 13.58 -19.36 1.82
C VAL A 77 12.43 -20.07 1.07
N SER A 78 12.10 -21.30 1.46
CA SER A 78 10.94 -22.03 0.91
C SER A 78 9.78 -22.16 1.91
N HIS A 79 10.04 -22.05 3.22
CA HIS A 79 9.02 -22.20 4.27
C HIS A 79 7.91 -21.13 4.27
N LEU A 80 8.07 -20.02 3.54
CA LEU A 80 7.02 -18.97 3.46
C LEU A 80 5.77 -19.46 2.72
N GLY A 81 5.93 -20.43 1.82
CA GLY A 81 4.84 -20.96 1.01
C GLY A 81 4.26 -19.98 -0.01
N ARG A 82 3.28 -20.44 -0.78
CA ARG A 82 2.58 -19.62 -1.78
C ARG A 82 1.66 -18.60 -1.09
N LEU A 83 1.42 -17.46 -1.74
CA LEU A 83 0.41 -16.49 -1.28
C LEU A 83 -0.98 -17.14 -1.31
N LYS A 84 -1.57 -17.34 -0.14
CA LYS A 84 -2.91 -17.90 0.04
C LYS A 84 -3.92 -16.77 -0.05
N ARG A 85 -4.64 -16.69 -1.15
CA ARG A 85 -5.59 -15.61 -1.48
C ARG A 85 -6.97 -16.20 -1.72
N SER A 86 -7.99 -15.58 -1.13
CA SER A 86 -9.40 -15.90 -1.29
C SER A 86 -10.17 -14.63 -1.64
N TYR A 87 -9.80 -14.02 -2.76
CA TYR A 87 -10.45 -12.79 -3.22
C TYR A 87 -11.79 -13.08 -3.90
N LYS A 88 -12.71 -12.11 -3.81
CA LYS A 88 -14.06 -12.18 -4.39
C LYS A 88 -14.42 -10.85 -5.07
N PRO A 89 -15.30 -10.87 -6.09
CA PRO A 89 -15.88 -9.64 -6.62
C PRO A 89 -16.64 -8.89 -5.54
N SER A 90 -16.50 -7.57 -5.51
CA SER A 90 -17.16 -6.70 -4.53
C SER A 90 -17.33 -5.30 -5.12
N ASN A 91 -18.29 -4.53 -4.60
CA ASN A 91 -18.48 -3.14 -5.01
C ASN A 91 -17.22 -2.32 -4.72
N ALA A 92 -16.88 -1.42 -5.63
CA ALA A 92 -15.73 -0.55 -5.50
C ALA A 92 -16.01 0.87 -5.98
N THR A 93 -15.28 1.80 -5.37
CA THR A 93 -15.24 3.22 -5.72
C THR A 93 -13.81 3.56 -6.11
N LEU A 94 -13.65 4.26 -7.23
CA LEU A 94 -12.38 4.80 -7.66
C LEU A 94 -12.29 6.23 -7.16
N LYS A 95 -11.17 6.58 -6.53
CA LYS A 95 -10.90 7.87 -5.91
C LYS A 95 -9.59 8.44 -6.42
N ASN A 96 -9.55 9.73 -6.67
CA ASN A 96 -8.33 10.51 -6.81
C ASN A 96 -8.02 11.14 -5.44
N ARG A 97 -6.94 10.70 -4.79
CA ARG A 97 -6.53 11.21 -3.47
C ARG A 97 -5.71 12.49 -3.52
N GLY A 98 -5.50 13.06 -4.70
CA GLY A 98 -4.62 14.21 -4.94
C GLY A 98 -3.40 13.78 -5.74
N HIS A 99 -2.64 12.79 -5.24
CA HIS A 99 -1.41 12.32 -5.87
C HIS A 99 -1.47 10.90 -6.44
N ASP A 100 -2.50 10.12 -6.12
CA ASP A 100 -2.71 8.80 -6.69
C ASP A 100 -4.17 8.49 -7.00
N MET A 101 -4.36 7.43 -7.79
CA MET A 101 -5.66 6.81 -8.01
C MET A 101 -5.78 5.61 -7.08
N MET A 102 -6.82 5.57 -6.27
CA MET A 102 -7.15 4.47 -5.37
C MET A 102 -8.47 3.83 -5.78
N LEU A 103 -8.48 2.51 -5.96
CA LEU A 103 -9.68 1.70 -6.02
C LEU A 103 -9.95 1.09 -4.65
N GLN A 104 -11.03 1.53 -4.00
CA GLN A 104 -11.44 1.07 -2.68
C GLN A 104 -12.63 0.11 -2.79
N TRP A 105 -12.56 -1.07 -2.17
CA TRP A 105 -13.67 -2.01 -2.11
C TRP A 105 -14.53 -1.80 -0.86
N GLU A 106 -15.84 -1.70 -1.04
CA GLU A 106 -16.81 -1.54 0.04
C GLU A 106 -16.84 -2.81 0.92
N GLY A 107 -16.47 -2.68 2.20
CA GLY A 107 -16.41 -3.83 3.13
C GLY A 107 -15.33 -4.87 2.81
N GLY A 108 -14.48 -4.61 1.81
CA GLY A 108 -13.35 -5.43 1.40
C GLY A 108 -13.66 -6.58 0.43
N ALA A 109 -12.67 -6.98 -0.36
CA ALA A 109 -12.81 -7.90 -1.50
C ALA A 109 -12.18 -9.29 -1.27
N GLY A 110 -12.42 -9.87 -0.10
CA GLY A 110 -11.87 -11.16 0.31
C GLY A 110 -10.52 -11.02 1.02
N THR A 111 -9.75 -12.10 1.12
CA THR A 111 -8.62 -12.15 2.07
C THR A 111 -7.29 -12.64 1.48
N LEU A 112 -6.21 -12.19 2.12
CA LEU A 112 -4.86 -12.72 2.04
C LEU A 112 -4.52 -13.36 3.39
N ARG A 113 -4.08 -14.62 3.41
CA ARG A 113 -3.71 -15.32 4.65
C ARG A 113 -2.21 -15.52 4.75
N ILE A 114 -1.59 -14.99 5.81
CA ILE A 114 -0.15 -15.09 6.08
C ILE A 114 0.07 -15.55 7.52
N ASN A 115 0.83 -16.62 7.72
CA ASN A 115 1.15 -17.19 9.04
C ASN A 115 -0.08 -17.39 9.95
N GLY A 116 -1.19 -17.81 9.37
CA GLY A 116 -2.45 -18.03 10.10
C GLY A 116 -3.33 -16.79 10.27
N ILE A 117 -2.81 -15.58 10.03
CA ILE A 117 -3.55 -14.32 10.13
C ILE A 117 -4.23 -14.02 8.79
N GLU A 118 -5.51 -13.63 8.85
CA GLU A 118 -6.27 -13.17 7.69
C GLU A 118 -6.24 -11.65 7.60
N TYR A 119 -5.92 -11.15 6.41
CA TYR A 119 -5.92 -9.74 6.07
C TYR A 119 -6.95 -9.51 4.97
N VAL A 120 -7.96 -8.69 5.24
CA VAL A 120 -9.01 -8.32 4.28
C VAL A 120 -8.45 -7.31 3.29
N LEU A 121 -8.61 -7.56 1.98
CA LEU A 121 -8.23 -6.62 0.93
C LEU A 121 -9.15 -5.40 0.98
N GLN A 122 -8.59 -4.22 1.25
CA GLN A 122 -9.35 -2.97 1.39
C GLN A 122 -9.28 -2.13 0.12
N GLN A 123 -8.08 -1.93 -0.42
CA GLN A 123 -7.86 -1.04 -1.55
C GLN A 123 -6.68 -1.47 -2.42
N CYS A 124 -6.64 -0.91 -3.64
CA CYS A 124 -5.50 -0.96 -4.53
C CYS A 124 -5.22 0.45 -5.06
N HIS A 125 -3.96 0.87 -5.08
CA HIS A 125 -3.56 2.14 -5.68
C HIS A 125 -2.26 2.01 -6.49
N TRP A 126 -1.86 3.07 -7.20
CA TRP A 126 -0.81 3.02 -8.20
C TRP A 126 0.19 4.17 -8.07
N HIS A 127 1.47 3.81 -8.11
CA HIS A 127 2.60 4.74 -8.17
C HIS A 127 3.31 4.69 -9.52
N SER A 128 3.62 5.84 -10.08
CA SER A 128 4.44 6.01 -11.28
C SER A 128 5.51 7.08 -11.02
N PRO A 129 6.82 6.73 -11.15
CA PRO A 129 7.36 5.40 -11.43
C PRO A 129 7.13 4.41 -10.26
N SER A 130 7.65 3.17 -10.35
CA SER A 130 7.62 2.27 -9.20
C SER A 130 8.33 2.88 -8.00
N GLU A 131 7.88 2.60 -6.79
CA GLU A 131 8.49 3.08 -5.56
C GLU A 131 9.69 2.22 -5.15
N HIS A 132 9.47 0.91 -5.10
CA HIS A 132 10.53 -0.05 -4.91
C HIS A 132 11.37 -0.19 -6.18
N THR A 133 12.58 -0.71 -5.99
CA THR A 133 13.46 -1.12 -7.08
C THR A 133 13.93 -2.54 -6.87
N ILE A 134 14.42 -3.16 -7.94
CA ILE A 134 15.02 -4.50 -7.87
C ILE A 134 16.41 -4.40 -8.50
N ASN A 135 17.46 -4.62 -7.72
CA ASN A 135 18.85 -4.43 -8.17
C ASN A 135 19.11 -3.01 -8.71
N GLY A 136 18.60 -2.00 -8.00
CA GLY A 136 18.69 -0.60 -8.43
C GLY A 136 17.81 -0.23 -9.62
N GLN A 137 17.14 -1.19 -10.28
CA GLN A 137 16.26 -0.91 -11.39
C GLN A 137 14.90 -0.43 -10.91
N ARG A 138 14.51 0.78 -11.35
CA ARG A 138 13.16 1.32 -11.21
C ARG A 138 12.29 0.93 -12.40
N PHE A 139 11.01 0.68 -12.13
CA PHE A 139 10.01 0.26 -13.10
C PHE A 139 9.03 1.40 -13.42
N ALA A 140 8.22 1.22 -14.45
CA ALA A 140 7.35 2.28 -14.96
C ALA A 140 6.14 2.54 -14.07
N LEU A 141 5.66 1.51 -13.38
CA LEU A 141 4.50 1.60 -12.49
C LEU A 141 4.61 0.53 -11.39
N GLU A 142 4.05 0.80 -10.22
CA GLU A 142 3.86 -0.15 -9.13
C GLU A 142 2.43 -0.06 -8.60
N ALA A 143 1.75 -1.21 -8.50
CA ALA A 143 0.44 -1.29 -7.86
C ALA A 143 0.59 -1.84 -6.44
N HIS A 144 -0.09 -1.22 -5.47
CA HIS A 144 -0.11 -1.65 -4.08
C HIS A 144 -1.50 -2.13 -3.71
N MET A 145 -1.62 -3.42 -3.38
CA MET A 145 -2.86 -3.98 -2.83
C MET A 145 -2.77 -4.03 -1.31
N VAL A 146 -3.54 -3.19 -0.62
CA VAL A 146 -3.47 -3.00 0.83
C VAL A 146 -4.51 -3.85 1.54
N HIS A 147 -4.06 -4.61 2.52
CA HIS A 147 -4.88 -5.51 3.31
C HIS A 147 -4.76 -5.20 4.80
N VAL A 148 -5.86 -5.31 5.52
CA VAL A 148 -5.93 -5.04 6.97
C VAL A 148 -6.54 -6.25 7.67
N SER A 149 -5.89 -6.72 8.72
CA SER A 149 -6.39 -7.80 9.56
C SER A 149 -7.32 -7.27 10.66
N GLN A 150 -8.03 -8.16 11.35
CA GLN A 150 -8.98 -7.79 12.40
C GLN A 150 -8.34 -6.99 13.55
N ASP A 151 -7.06 -7.23 13.85
CA ASP A 151 -6.30 -6.51 14.89
C ASP A 151 -5.56 -5.26 14.35
N GLY A 152 -5.87 -4.84 13.12
CA GLY A 152 -5.32 -3.62 12.52
C GLY A 152 -3.92 -3.78 11.91
N LYS A 153 -3.33 -4.98 11.86
CA LYS A 153 -2.06 -5.18 11.14
C LYS A 153 -2.26 -5.03 9.64
N ILE A 154 -1.30 -4.40 8.99
CA ILE A 154 -1.32 -4.13 7.54
C ILE A 154 -0.40 -5.09 6.79
N ALA A 155 -0.88 -5.61 5.67
CA ALA A 155 -0.07 -6.32 4.69
C ALA A 155 -0.28 -5.74 3.30
N VAL A 156 0.80 -5.47 2.57
CA VAL A 156 0.74 -4.90 1.22
C VAL A 156 1.35 -5.86 0.22
N VAL A 157 0.67 -6.08 -0.89
CA VAL A 157 1.19 -6.82 -2.05
C VAL A 157 1.53 -5.82 -3.16
N GLY A 158 2.82 -5.66 -3.45
CA GLY A 158 3.32 -4.78 -4.51
C GLY A 158 3.55 -5.53 -5.82
N ILE A 159 3.10 -4.95 -6.94
CA ILE A 159 3.21 -5.52 -8.28
C ILE A 159 3.93 -4.52 -9.19
N MET A 160 5.05 -4.94 -9.76
CA MET A 160 5.87 -4.13 -10.65
C MET A 160 5.42 -4.21 -12.10
N TYR A 161 5.51 -3.11 -12.84
CA TYR A 161 5.17 -3.05 -14.27
C TYR A 161 6.27 -2.36 -15.07
N LYS A 162 6.67 -2.97 -16.18
CA LYS A 162 7.48 -2.30 -17.22
C LYS A 162 6.60 -1.89 -18.39
N ILE A 163 7.06 -0.93 -19.19
CA ILE A 163 6.37 -0.58 -20.44
C ILE A 163 6.33 -1.81 -21.36
N GLY A 164 5.14 -2.09 -21.92
CA GLY A 164 4.89 -3.22 -22.79
C GLY A 164 3.43 -3.31 -23.23
N ARG A 165 2.88 -4.53 -23.26
CA ARG A 165 1.48 -4.77 -23.60
C ARG A 165 0.53 -4.19 -22.54
N SER A 166 -0.67 -3.80 -22.98
CA SER A 166 -1.75 -3.32 -22.10
C SER A 166 -2.03 -4.28 -20.95
N ASP A 167 -2.19 -3.69 -19.76
CA ASP A 167 -2.72 -4.41 -18.61
C ASP A 167 -4.24 -4.44 -18.70
N SER A 168 -4.79 -5.66 -18.74
CA SER A 168 -6.23 -5.86 -18.92
C SER A 168 -7.09 -5.35 -17.77
N PHE A 169 -6.53 -5.19 -16.55
CA PHE A 169 -7.29 -4.68 -15.41
C PHE A 169 -7.41 -3.16 -15.50
N LEU A 170 -6.30 -2.46 -15.78
CA LEU A 170 -6.33 -1.02 -16.04
C LEU A 170 -7.21 -0.67 -17.24
N GLU A 171 -7.20 -1.50 -18.28
CA GLU A 171 -8.11 -1.37 -19.42
C GLU A 171 -9.58 -1.44 -18.99
N SER A 172 -9.93 -2.32 -18.05
CA SER A 172 -11.33 -2.48 -17.59
C SER A 172 -11.86 -1.32 -16.75
N ILE A 173 -10.99 -0.42 -16.28
CA ILE A 173 -11.38 0.74 -15.46
C ILE A 173 -11.00 2.08 -16.13
N SER A 174 -10.62 2.06 -17.41
CA SER A 174 -10.10 3.23 -18.14
C SER A 174 -11.13 4.35 -18.29
N ASP A 175 -12.39 4.00 -18.53
CA ASP A 175 -13.49 4.96 -18.64
C ASP A 175 -13.71 5.70 -17.31
N HIS A 176 -13.64 4.96 -16.18
CA HIS A 176 -13.75 5.54 -14.85
C HIS A 176 -12.55 6.44 -14.50
N LEU A 177 -11.33 6.05 -14.89
CA LEU A 177 -10.15 6.90 -14.76
C LEU A 177 -10.34 8.24 -15.51
N THR A 178 -10.88 8.17 -16.73
CA THR A 178 -11.16 9.36 -17.55
C THR A 178 -12.26 10.23 -16.96
N GLN A 179 -13.30 9.62 -16.39
CA GLN A 179 -14.38 10.34 -15.71
C GLN A 179 -13.86 11.14 -14.51
N VAL A 180 -13.05 10.51 -13.65
CA VAL A 180 -12.47 11.19 -12.48
C VAL A 180 -11.50 12.30 -12.92
N ALA A 181 -10.70 12.06 -13.97
CA ALA A 181 -9.79 13.06 -14.51
C ALA A 181 -10.50 14.29 -15.10
N GLY A 182 -11.66 14.09 -15.73
CA GLY A 182 -12.40 15.13 -16.45
C GLY A 182 -13.46 15.87 -15.64
N SER A 183 -13.64 15.53 -14.36
CA SER A 183 -14.69 16.11 -13.53
C SER A 183 -14.10 16.82 -12.30
N ASN A 184 -14.89 17.72 -11.70
CA ASN A 184 -14.54 18.27 -10.38
C ASN A 184 -14.78 17.25 -9.25
N GLU A 185 -15.41 16.10 -9.56
CA GLU A 185 -15.64 15.02 -8.60
C GLU A 185 -14.38 14.15 -8.50
N ARG A 186 -13.88 14.00 -7.28
CA ARG A 186 -12.66 13.22 -7.00
C ARG A 186 -12.93 11.73 -6.83
N GLU A 187 -14.16 11.28 -6.98
CA GLU A 187 -14.51 9.87 -6.86
C GLU A 187 -15.65 9.48 -7.79
N THR A 188 -15.67 8.22 -8.21
CA THR A 188 -16.77 7.63 -8.99
C THR A 188 -17.02 6.19 -8.55
N VAL A 189 -18.30 5.81 -8.45
CA VAL A 189 -18.69 4.43 -8.18
C VAL A 189 -18.41 3.60 -9.44
N VAL A 190 -17.57 2.58 -9.31
CA VAL A 190 -17.22 1.67 -10.41
C VAL A 190 -18.19 0.49 -10.48
N GLY A 191 -18.81 0.14 -9.35
CA GLY A 191 -19.64 -1.06 -9.23
C GLY A 191 -18.82 -2.29 -8.88
N VAL A 192 -19.24 -3.48 -9.32
CA VAL A 192 -18.61 -4.74 -8.92
C VAL A 192 -17.27 -4.94 -9.64
N ILE A 193 -16.17 -4.87 -8.90
CA ILE A 193 -14.82 -5.17 -9.40
C ILE A 193 -14.31 -6.48 -8.79
N ASP A 194 -13.82 -7.36 -9.65
CA ASP A 194 -13.11 -8.57 -9.24
C ASP A 194 -11.59 -8.30 -9.09
N PRO A 195 -11.04 -8.23 -7.86
CA PRO A 195 -9.60 -8.06 -7.64
C PRO A 195 -8.75 -9.20 -8.22
N ARG A 196 -9.33 -10.35 -8.58
CA ARG A 196 -8.61 -11.44 -9.26
C ARG A 196 -8.18 -11.03 -10.67
N GLY A 197 -8.79 -9.99 -11.24
CA GLY A 197 -8.36 -9.35 -12.49
C GLY A 197 -6.95 -8.73 -12.38
N ILE A 198 -6.52 -8.34 -11.18
CA ILE A 198 -5.16 -7.85 -10.91
C ILE A 198 -4.19 -9.04 -10.93
N LYS A 199 -3.40 -9.13 -12.00
CA LYS A 199 -2.53 -10.30 -12.28
C LYS A 199 -1.25 -10.30 -11.43
N ILE A 200 -1.33 -10.74 -10.18
CA ILE A 200 -0.17 -11.01 -9.30
C ILE A 200 0.82 -12.00 -9.96
N GLY A 201 0.31 -13.07 -10.58
CA GLY A 201 1.03 -13.83 -11.61
C GLY A 201 2.34 -14.56 -11.25
N SER A 202 2.76 -14.62 -9.98
CA SER A 202 4.03 -15.26 -9.55
C SER A 202 3.86 -16.12 -8.30
N ARG A 203 4.61 -17.23 -8.25
CA ARG A 203 4.88 -17.94 -6.99
C ARG A 203 6.02 -17.27 -6.21
N LYS A 204 6.97 -16.61 -6.88
CA LYS A 204 8.17 -16.01 -6.26
C LYS A 204 7.91 -14.55 -5.87
N TYR A 205 8.30 -14.17 -4.65
CA TYR A 205 8.13 -12.82 -4.11
C TYR A 205 9.24 -12.49 -3.09
N TYR A 206 9.44 -11.21 -2.82
CA TYR A 206 10.20 -10.73 -1.68
C TYR A 206 9.26 -10.45 -0.51
N ARG A 207 9.75 -10.61 0.72
CA ARG A 207 9.00 -10.38 1.96
C ARG A 207 9.88 -9.64 2.95
N TYR A 208 9.38 -8.53 3.49
CA TYR A 208 10.07 -7.76 4.53
C TYR A 208 9.06 -6.98 5.39
N ILE A 209 9.52 -6.47 6.53
CA ILE A 209 8.75 -5.53 7.37
C ILE A 209 9.19 -4.11 7.05
N GLY A 210 8.22 -3.28 6.70
CA GLY A 210 8.43 -1.90 6.24
C GLY A 210 7.44 -0.93 6.87
N SER A 211 7.12 0.12 6.12
CA SER A 211 6.14 1.14 6.48
C SER A 211 5.12 1.37 5.36
N LEU A 212 4.12 2.19 5.62
CA LEU A 212 3.41 2.90 4.55
C LEU A 212 4.40 3.81 3.81
N THR A 213 4.18 3.99 2.51
CA THR A 213 5.04 4.81 1.64
C THR A 213 4.54 6.25 1.48
N ILE A 214 3.43 6.58 2.13
CA ILE A 214 2.92 7.93 2.29
C ILE A 214 2.75 8.25 3.78
N PRO A 215 2.59 9.53 4.17
CA PRO A 215 2.22 9.89 5.53
C PRO A 215 0.97 9.14 6.02
N PRO A 216 0.92 8.69 7.29
CA PRO A 216 1.85 8.95 8.39
C PRO A 216 3.12 8.08 8.40
N CYS A 217 3.42 7.35 7.33
CA CYS A 217 4.58 6.45 7.21
C CYS A 217 4.69 5.42 8.35
N THR A 218 3.54 4.90 8.80
CA THR A 218 3.47 3.97 9.92
C THR A 218 4.24 2.69 9.59
N GLU A 219 5.08 2.25 10.52
CA GLU A 219 5.90 1.04 10.40
C GLU A 219 5.13 -0.25 10.73
N ASN A 220 5.83 -1.40 10.67
CA ASN A 220 5.27 -2.74 10.86
C ASN A 220 4.31 -3.20 9.76
N VAL A 221 4.45 -2.65 8.56
CA VAL A 221 3.72 -3.10 7.38
C VAL A 221 4.40 -4.33 6.79
N LEU A 222 3.63 -5.41 6.60
CA LEU A 222 4.12 -6.66 6.01
C LEU A 222 4.11 -6.58 4.48
N TRP A 223 5.27 -6.27 3.90
CA TRP A 223 5.41 -6.10 2.45
C TRP A 223 5.65 -7.42 1.71
N THR A 224 4.94 -7.62 0.61
CA THR A 224 5.13 -8.72 -0.33
C THR A 224 5.32 -8.17 -1.74
N ILE A 225 6.54 -8.11 -2.24
CA ILE A 225 6.81 -7.60 -3.60
C ILE A 225 6.93 -8.77 -4.58
N VAL A 226 6.01 -8.84 -5.52
CA VAL A 226 5.94 -9.93 -6.50
C VAL A 226 7.12 -9.82 -7.47
N ARG A 227 7.89 -10.90 -7.65
CA ARG A 227 9.07 -10.89 -8.55
C ARG A 227 8.72 -10.81 -10.03
N LYS A 228 7.52 -11.23 -10.44
CA LYS A 228 7.13 -11.21 -11.86
C LYS A 228 6.71 -9.79 -12.22
N VAL A 229 7.55 -9.14 -13.02
CA VAL A 229 7.25 -7.83 -13.60
C VAL A 229 6.16 -8.00 -14.68
N ARG A 230 5.07 -7.27 -14.51
CA ARG A 230 3.93 -7.17 -15.42
C ARG A 230 4.22 -6.13 -16.50
N THR A 231 3.29 -5.95 -17.43
CA THR A 231 3.41 -4.95 -18.49
C THR A 231 2.24 -3.99 -18.44
N VAL A 232 2.49 -2.74 -18.78
CA VAL A 232 1.50 -1.65 -18.90
C VAL A 232 1.89 -0.81 -20.11
N THR A 233 0.94 -0.16 -20.79
CA THR A 233 1.28 0.80 -21.85
C THR A 233 1.69 2.16 -21.28
N ARG A 234 2.31 3.01 -22.09
CA ARG A 234 2.61 4.40 -21.69
C ARG A 234 1.33 5.19 -21.49
N GLU A 235 0.32 4.92 -22.31
CA GLU A 235 -0.99 5.56 -22.26
C GLU A 235 -1.70 5.23 -20.95
N GLN A 236 -1.68 3.97 -20.50
CA GLN A 236 -2.26 3.58 -19.22
C GLN A 236 -1.56 4.25 -18.02
N VAL A 237 -0.23 4.34 -18.04
CA VAL A 237 0.52 5.09 -17.01
C VAL A 237 0.13 6.57 -17.04
N ARG A 238 0.03 7.16 -18.23
CA ARG A 238 -0.40 8.56 -18.41
C ARG A 238 -1.83 8.78 -17.91
N SER A 239 -2.77 7.86 -18.15
CA SER A 239 -4.15 7.98 -17.66
C SER A 239 -4.20 8.03 -16.13
N LEU A 240 -3.37 7.24 -15.44
CA LEU A 240 -3.26 7.30 -13.99
C LEU A 240 -2.68 8.65 -13.52
N ARG A 241 -1.68 9.19 -14.22
CA ARG A 241 -1.05 10.49 -13.88
C ARG A 241 -1.90 11.70 -14.22
N VAL A 242 -2.65 11.68 -15.32
CA VAL A 242 -3.56 12.78 -15.70
C VAL A 242 -4.77 12.81 -14.77
N ALA A 243 -5.19 11.65 -14.24
CA ALA A 243 -6.31 11.60 -13.32
C ALA A 243 -5.97 12.23 -11.96
N VAL A 244 -4.70 12.26 -11.57
CA VAL A 244 -4.24 12.96 -10.36
C VAL A 244 -3.98 14.42 -10.69
N HIS A 245 -4.41 15.30 -9.78
CA HIS A 245 -4.26 16.74 -9.96
C HIS A 245 -3.11 17.22 -9.09
N ASP A 246 -1.90 16.71 -9.38
CA ASP A 246 -0.69 17.12 -8.68
C ASP A 246 0.27 17.88 -9.61
N GLU A 247 1.02 18.82 -9.02
CA GLU A 247 2.09 19.55 -9.73
C GLU A 247 3.38 18.71 -9.83
N SER A 248 3.34 17.47 -9.32
CA SER A 248 4.49 16.57 -9.27
C SER A 248 4.51 15.66 -10.50
N ASP A 249 5.67 15.49 -11.13
CA ASP A 249 5.83 14.51 -12.22
C ASP A 249 5.86 13.04 -11.74
N THR A 250 5.75 12.83 -10.42
CA THR A 250 5.91 11.55 -9.74
C THR A 250 5.05 11.53 -8.48
N ASN A 251 4.55 10.35 -8.12
CA ASN A 251 4.03 10.05 -6.78
C ASN A 251 4.81 8.92 -6.11
N ALA A 252 6.06 8.72 -6.50
CA ALA A 252 6.93 7.71 -5.92
C ALA A 252 7.80 8.32 -4.82
N ARG A 253 7.66 7.85 -3.57
CA ARG A 253 8.55 8.23 -2.48
C ARG A 253 9.98 7.76 -2.80
N PRO A 254 11.01 8.57 -2.49
CA PRO A 254 12.40 8.16 -2.60
C PRO A 254 12.70 6.88 -1.80
N GLN A 255 13.70 6.12 -2.28
CA GLN A 255 14.18 4.92 -1.58
C GLN A 255 14.64 5.25 -0.17
N GLN A 256 14.24 4.39 0.77
CA GLN A 256 14.62 4.49 2.16
C GLN A 256 15.78 3.54 2.48
N PRO A 257 16.64 3.87 3.45
CA PRO A 257 17.72 2.98 3.86
C PRO A 257 17.20 1.62 4.35
N ILE A 258 17.81 0.52 3.88
CA ILE A 258 17.45 -0.83 4.33
C ILE A 258 17.72 -1.05 5.83
N ASN A 259 18.69 -0.33 6.39
CA ASN A 259 19.16 -0.49 7.76
C ASN A 259 19.50 -1.96 8.06
N LEU A 260 19.08 -2.50 9.20
CA LEU A 260 19.36 -3.87 9.63
C LEU A 260 18.30 -4.89 9.20
N ARG A 261 17.39 -4.52 8.29
CA ARG A 261 16.26 -5.37 7.90
C ARG A 261 16.70 -6.50 6.98
N ILE A 262 16.21 -7.70 7.28
CA ILE A 262 16.38 -8.88 6.41
C ILE A 262 15.22 -8.92 5.41
N VAL A 263 15.55 -8.99 4.12
CA VAL A 263 14.58 -9.26 3.06
C VAL A 263 14.62 -10.75 2.74
N LYS A 264 13.48 -11.42 2.84
CA LYS A 264 13.33 -12.82 2.44
C LYS A 264 12.92 -12.91 0.97
N SER A 265 13.50 -13.83 0.21
CA SER A 265 13.08 -14.15 -1.16
C SER A 265 12.48 -15.54 -1.19
N TYR A 266 11.15 -15.63 -1.34
CA TYR A 266 10.49 -16.91 -1.46
C TYR A 266 10.76 -17.53 -2.84
N ARG A 267 11.30 -18.75 -2.82
CA ARG A 267 11.43 -19.63 -3.99
C ARG A 267 10.86 -20.99 -3.61
N PRO A 268 9.86 -21.52 -4.37
CA PRO A 268 9.40 -22.88 -4.13
C PRO A 268 10.53 -23.87 -4.40
N ASP A 269 10.63 -24.92 -3.58
CA ASP A 269 11.55 -26.04 -3.83
C ASP A 269 11.11 -26.77 -5.11
N ASP A 270 12.06 -27.08 -5.99
CA ASP A 270 11.76 -27.68 -7.29
C ASP A 270 11.21 -29.12 -7.19
N GLU A 271 11.26 -29.75 -6.03
CA GLU A 271 10.78 -31.12 -5.80
C GLU A 271 9.26 -31.24 -5.56
N ASN A 272 8.56 -30.14 -5.25
CA ASN A 272 7.10 -30.14 -5.07
C ASN A 272 6.34 -29.71 -6.35
N GLN A 273 6.87 -30.10 -7.51
CA GLN A 273 6.37 -29.73 -8.84
C GLN A 273 5.38 -30.74 -9.48
N ASN A 274 4.76 -31.64 -8.71
CA ASN A 274 3.65 -32.42 -9.27
C ASN A 274 2.32 -31.66 -9.20
N PRO A 275 1.54 -31.65 -10.30
CA PRO A 275 0.32 -30.85 -10.47
C PRO A 275 -0.81 -31.21 -9.49
#